data_AF-A0A2J0MQI8-F1
#
_entry.id   AF-A0A2J0MQI8-F1
#
_cell.length_a   1.000
_cell.length_b   1.000
_cell.length_c   1.000
_cell.angle_alpha   90.00
_cell.angle_beta   90.00
_cell.angle_gamma   90.00
#
_symmetry.space_group_name_H-M   'P 1'
#
loop_
_entity.id
_entity.type
_entity.pdbx_description
1 polymer ?
#
loop_
_entity_poly.entity_id
_entity_poly.type
_entity_poly.pdbx_seq_one_letter_code
_entity_poly.pdbx_strand_id
1 'polypeptide(L)'
;MYIPQEQLNNLKKTLSAGKAVVIYGPRRCGKTTLIKKFLENCKKPYLFVNGEDIDVQQYLSSQSIIKLKNFVGENKLLVIDEAQKIPNIGLNLKLIVDNIKEIKIIATGSSAFDLVSTLGEPLT
;
A
#
# COMPACT_ATOMS: atom_id res chain seq x y z
N MET A 1 12.28 -11.45 20.14
CA MET A 1 11.14 -12.39 20.19
C MET A 1 9.98 -11.77 19.42
N TYR A 2 9.42 -12.46 18.42
CA TYR A 2 8.23 -12.00 17.69
C TYR A 2 7.02 -12.77 18.21
N ILE A 3 5.94 -12.06 18.52
CA ILE A 3 4.66 -12.65 18.89
C ILE A 3 3.78 -12.66 17.63
N PRO A 4 3.28 -13.83 17.17
CA PRO A 4 2.41 -13.92 16.00
C PRO A 4 1.19 -13.00 16.13
N GLN A 5 0.96 -12.20 15.09
CA GLN A 5 -0.24 -11.36 14.97
C GLN A 5 -1.29 -12.10 14.14
N GLU A 6 -2.50 -12.31 14.67
CA GLU A 6 -3.64 -12.91 13.95
C GLU A 6 -3.95 -12.20 12.62
N GLN A 7 -3.70 -10.90 12.59
CA GLN A 7 -3.90 -10.00 11.46
C GLN A 7 -3.05 -10.40 10.24
N LEU A 8 -1.99 -11.20 10.43
CA LEU A 8 -1.20 -11.75 9.34
C LEU A 8 -2.04 -12.69 8.46
N ASN A 9 -2.92 -13.49 9.08
CA ASN A 9 -3.82 -14.40 8.37
C ASN A 9 -4.92 -13.62 7.65
N ASN A 10 -5.46 -12.57 8.28
CA ASN A 10 -6.46 -11.71 7.66
C ASN A 10 -5.87 -10.98 6.44
N LEU A 11 -4.66 -10.42 6.55
CA LEU A 11 -3.97 -9.78 5.44
C LEU A 11 -3.78 -10.73 4.25
N LYS A 12 -3.35 -11.97 4.50
CA LYS A 12 -3.19 -12.99 3.44
C LYS A 12 -4.51 -13.30 2.72
N LYS A 13 -5.63 -13.38 3.45
CA LYS A 13 -6.96 -13.67 2.90
C LYS A 13 -7.52 -12.49 2.10
N THR A 14 -7.34 -11.27 2.57
CA THR A 14 -7.90 -10.07 1.95
C THR A 14 -7.09 -9.63 0.71
N LEU A 15 -5.79 -9.91 0.67
CA LEU A 15 -4.91 -9.44 -0.39
C LEU A 15 -5.15 -10.15 -1.74
N SER A 16 -5.96 -9.50 -2.57
CA SER A 16 -6.36 -9.97 -3.90
C SER A 16 -5.80 -9.07 -5.01
N ALA A 17 -5.68 -9.65 -6.21
CA ALA A 17 -5.18 -8.96 -7.39
C ALA A 17 -6.16 -7.86 -7.82
N GLY A 18 -5.63 -6.71 -8.25
CA GLY A 18 -6.45 -5.55 -8.62
C GLY A 18 -7.14 -4.88 -7.44
N LYS A 19 -6.66 -5.08 -6.20
CA LYS A 19 -7.22 -4.43 -5.00
C LYS A 19 -6.13 -3.82 -4.13
N ALA A 20 -6.52 -2.77 -3.41
CA ALA A 20 -5.72 -2.17 -2.36
C ALA A 20 -6.26 -2.60 -0.98
N VAL A 21 -5.36 -3.04 -0.11
CA VAL A 21 -5.64 -3.34 1.30
C VAL A 21 -5.04 -2.24 2.16
N VAL A 22 -5.86 -1.66 3.02
CA VAL A 22 -5.43 -0.62 3.96
C VAL A 22 -5.28 -1.20 5.35
N ILE A 23 -4.12 -0.96 5.97
CA ILE A 23 -3.83 -1.29 7.35
C ILE A 23 -3.70 0.01 8.15
N TYR A 24 -4.72 0.36 8.91
CA TYR A 24 -4.70 1.57 9.73
C TYR A 24 -4.60 1.25 11.22
N GLY A 25 -4.20 2.25 12.00
CA GLY A 25 -4.15 2.16 13.46
C GLY A 25 -3.13 3.13 14.04
N PRO A 26 -3.10 3.35 15.36
CA PRO A 26 -2.22 4.33 15.98
C PRO A 26 -0.74 4.10 15.67
N ARG A 27 0.07 5.15 15.80
CA ARG A 27 1.53 5.02 15.66
C ARG A 27 2.06 4.02 16.69
N ARG A 28 3.11 3.28 16.30
CA ARG A 28 3.79 2.28 17.15
C ARG A 28 2.95 1.05 17.58
N CYS A 29 1.84 0.75 16.90
CA CYS A 29 1.06 -0.47 17.14
C CYS A 29 1.53 -1.72 16.37
N GLY A 30 2.65 -1.64 15.63
CA GLY A 30 3.24 -2.80 14.95
C GLY A 30 2.81 -3.04 13.50
N LYS A 31 2.19 -2.07 12.81
CA LYS A 31 1.79 -2.17 11.39
C LYS A 31 2.97 -2.50 10.47
N THR A 32 4.06 -1.74 10.57
CA THR A 32 5.27 -1.99 9.78
C THR A 32 5.85 -3.38 10.09
N THR A 33 5.78 -3.82 11.35
CA THR A 33 6.20 -5.17 11.75
C THR A 33 5.33 -6.25 11.10
N LEU A 34 4.00 -6.06 11.07
CA LEU A 34 3.06 -6.96 10.39
C LEU A 34 3.41 -7.11 8.91
N ILE A 35 3.67 -5.99 8.23
CA ILE A 35 4.05 -5.98 6.81
C ILE A 35 5.37 -6.68 6.58
N LYS A 36 6.42 -6.35 7.37
CA LYS A 36 7.73 -7.00 7.23
C LYS A 36 7.60 -8.51 7.40
N LYS A 37 6.81 -8.97 8.37
CA LYS A 37 6.52 -10.40 8.56
C LYS A 37 5.72 -11.04 7.44
N PHE A 38 4.79 -10.30 6.84
CA PHE A 38 4.10 -10.75 5.64
C PHE A 38 5.07 -10.93 4.46
N LEU A 39 5.97 -9.96 4.27
CA LEU A 39 6.92 -9.93 3.16
C LEU A 39 8.01 -11.00 3.24
N GLU A 40 8.39 -11.47 4.45
CA GLU A 40 9.33 -12.59 4.63
C GLU A 40 8.95 -13.85 3.83
N ASN A 41 7.65 -14.06 3.55
CA ASN A 41 7.15 -15.20 2.79
C ASN A 41 6.68 -14.83 1.36
N CYS A 42 6.92 -13.59 0.92
CA CYS A 42 6.46 -13.11 -0.37
C CYS A 42 7.45 -13.54 -1.47
N LYS A 43 7.05 -14.49 -2.31
CA LYS A 43 7.87 -15.01 -3.42
C LYS A 43 7.82 -14.15 -4.69
N LYS A 44 6.84 -13.25 -4.79
CA LYS A 44 6.65 -12.39 -5.97
C LYS A 44 7.46 -11.10 -5.81
N PRO A 45 7.93 -10.49 -6.91
CA PRO A 45 8.61 -9.20 -6.83
C PRO A 45 7.66 -8.16 -6.23
N TYR A 46 8.17 -7.39 -5.28
CA TYR A 46 7.43 -6.35 -4.59
C TYR A 46 8.27 -5.09 -4.46
N LEU A 47 7.60 -3.94 -4.49
CA LEU A 47 8.17 -2.64 -4.17
C LEU A 47 7.67 -2.23 -2.79
N PHE A 48 8.58 -1.98 -1.85
CA PHE A 48 8.24 -1.47 -0.53
C PHE A 48 8.84 -0.08 -0.33
N VAL A 49 7.97 0.92 -0.13
CA VAL A 49 8.34 2.34 -0.04
C VAL A 49 7.70 2.99 1.19
N ASN A 50 8.26 4.13 1.59
CA ASN A 50 7.75 4.94 2.71
C ASN A 50 7.19 6.26 2.17
N GLY A 51 5.96 6.60 2.54
CA GLY A 51 5.29 7.83 2.12
C GLY A 51 5.84 9.12 2.74
N GLU A 52 6.71 9.05 3.75
CA GLU A 52 7.45 10.21 4.26
C GLU A 52 8.64 10.61 3.37
N ASP A 53 9.07 9.72 2.47
CA ASP A 53 10.14 10.00 1.51
C ASP A 53 9.65 10.94 0.40
N ILE A 54 10.41 12.02 0.15
CA ILE A 54 10.01 13.07 -0.78
C ILE A 54 10.01 12.59 -2.24
N ASP A 55 10.94 11.71 -2.63
CA ASP A 55 11.01 11.19 -3.98
C ASP A 55 9.84 10.24 -4.21
N VAL A 56 9.52 9.39 -3.24
CA VAL A 56 8.32 8.53 -3.26
C VAL A 56 7.06 9.38 -3.42
N GLN A 57 6.93 10.48 -2.67
CA GLN A 57 5.80 11.39 -2.80
C GLN A 57 5.71 11.95 -4.22
N GLN A 58 6.80 12.43 -4.81
CA GLN A 58 6.80 12.99 -6.17
C GLN A 58 6.26 12.02 -7.23
N TYR A 59 6.56 10.72 -7.11
CA TYR A 59 6.02 9.70 -8.01
C TYR A 59 4.55 9.40 -7.70
N LEU A 60 4.25 9.10 -6.43
CA LEU A 60 2.94 8.59 -6.00
C LEU A 60 1.87 9.67 -5.83
N SER A 61 2.22 10.95 -5.95
CA SER A 61 1.26 12.05 -6.05
C SER A 61 1.10 12.60 -7.48
N SER A 62 1.76 11.99 -8.47
CA SER A 62 1.93 12.60 -9.80
C SER A 62 0.68 12.61 -10.69
N GLN A 63 -0.29 11.73 -10.43
CA GLN A 63 -1.49 11.48 -11.26
C GLN A 63 -1.16 11.10 -12.73
N SER A 64 0.10 10.81 -13.04
CA SER A 64 0.54 10.42 -14.37
C SER A 64 0.67 8.91 -14.45
N ILE A 65 -0.21 8.27 -15.23
CA ILE A 65 -0.21 6.81 -15.40
C ILE A 65 1.18 6.30 -15.84
N ILE A 66 1.87 7.03 -16.72
CA ILE A 66 3.21 6.66 -17.19
C ILE A 66 4.22 6.70 -16.03
N LYS A 67 4.24 7.77 -15.24
CA LYS A 67 5.14 7.87 -14.08
C LYS A 67 4.84 6.79 -13.03
N LEU A 68 3.57 6.55 -12.75
CA LEU A 68 3.13 5.52 -11.80
C LEU A 68 3.53 4.12 -12.27
N LYS A 69 3.31 3.79 -13.55
CA LYS A 69 3.75 2.53 -14.16
C LYS A 69 5.25 2.35 -14.08
N ASN A 70 6.02 3.37 -14.44
CA ASN A 70 7.47 3.31 -14.40
C ASN A 70 8.00 3.15 -12.97
N PHE A 71 7.39 3.84 -12.01
CA PHE A 71 7.74 3.73 -10.60
C PHE A 71 7.47 2.33 -10.03
N VAL A 72 6.31 1.76 -10.36
CA VAL A 72 5.96 0.40 -9.95
C VAL A 72 6.83 -0.66 -10.66
N GLY A 73 7.14 -0.45 -11.94
CA GLY A 73 7.90 -1.38 -12.76
C GLY A 73 7.22 -2.76 -12.88
N GLU A 74 8.02 -3.82 -12.79
CA GLU A 74 7.56 -5.22 -12.93
C GLU A 74 7.00 -5.83 -11.63
N ASN A 75 6.90 -5.03 -10.56
CA ASN A 75 6.47 -5.51 -9.25
C ASN A 75 4.99 -5.91 -9.26
N LYS A 76 4.70 -7.06 -8.63
CA LYS A 76 3.33 -7.60 -8.50
C LYS A 76 2.65 -7.17 -7.21
N LEU A 77 3.41 -6.57 -6.30
CA LEU A 77 2.94 -6.04 -5.02
C LEU A 77 3.58 -4.68 -4.78
N LEU A 78 2.76 -3.66 -4.54
CA LEU A 78 3.19 -2.35 -4.07
C LEU A 78 2.83 -2.22 -2.58
N VAL A 79 3.81 -1.94 -1.74
CA VAL A 79 3.63 -1.71 -0.31
C VAL A 79 4.07 -0.29 0.02
N ILE A 80 3.20 0.46 0.69
CA ILE A 80 3.44 1.86 1.04
C ILE A 80 3.21 2.02 2.55
N ASP A 81 4.28 2.29 3.29
CA ASP A 81 4.16 2.66 4.71
C ASP A 81 3.81 4.16 4.82
N GLU A 82 2.99 4.52 5.80
CA GLU A 82 2.56 5.91 6.07
C GLU A 82 1.97 6.61 4.82
N ALA A 83 1.13 5.90 4.07
CA ALA A 83 0.57 6.35 2.79
C ALA A 83 -0.24 7.66 2.91
N GLN A 84 -0.82 7.96 4.08
CA GLN A 84 -1.53 9.22 4.34
C GLN A 84 -0.63 10.46 4.24
N LYS A 85 0.69 10.28 4.19
CA LYS A 85 1.65 11.37 3.99
C LYS A 85 1.76 11.80 2.53
N ILE A 86 1.31 10.96 1.60
CA ILE A 86 1.40 11.26 0.17
C ILE A 86 0.14 12.03 -0.26
N PRO A 87 0.29 13.23 -0.84
CA PRO A 87 -0.85 13.99 -1.35
C PRO A 87 -1.61 13.23 -2.44
N ASN A 88 -2.95 13.28 -2.40
CA ASN A 88 -3.83 12.63 -3.39
C ASN A 88 -3.55 11.13 -3.56
N ILE A 89 -3.05 10.46 -2.52
CA ILE A 89 -2.61 9.07 -2.62
C ILE A 89 -3.68 8.16 -3.18
N GLY A 90 -4.93 8.34 -2.75
CA GLY A 90 -5.96 7.39 -3.13
C GLY A 90 -6.42 7.45 -4.58
N LEU A 91 -6.45 8.65 -5.17
CA LEU A 91 -6.61 8.79 -6.62
C LEU A 91 -5.47 8.07 -7.38
N ASN A 92 -4.23 8.21 -6.92
CA ASN A 92 -3.08 7.56 -7.54
C ASN A 92 -3.11 6.04 -7.37
N LEU A 93 -3.54 5.51 -6.22
CA LEU A 93 -3.72 4.07 -6.02
C LEU A 93 -4.81 3.52 -6.93
N LYS A 94 -5.91 4.25 -7.12
CA LYS A 94 -6.96 3.90 -8.09
C LYS A 94 -6.39 3.83 -9.52
N LEU A 95 -5.65 4.86 -9.95
CA LEU A 95 -4.98 4.86 -11.25
C LEU A 95 -4.03 3.67 -11.43
N ILE A 96 -3.28 3.30 -10.39
CA ILE A 96 -2.39 2.14 -10.40
C ILE A 96 -3.20 0.85 -10.59
N VAL A 97 -4.23 0.62 -9.78
CA VAL A 97 -5.06 -0.60 -9.85
C VAL A 97 -5.75 -0.72 -11.22
N ASP A 98 -6.31 0.37 -11.74
CA ASP A 98 -7.04 0.39 -13.01
C ASP A 98 -6.12 0.14 -14.22
N ASN A 99 -4.84 0.53 -14.13
CA ASN A 99 -3.93 0.53 -15.27
C ASN A 99 -2.79 -0.49 -15.21
N ILE A 100 -2.55 -1.12 -14.05
CA ILE A 100 -1.53 -2.17 -13.86
C ILE A 100 -2.25 -3.46 -13.49
N LYS A 101 -2.45 -4.33 -14.49
CA LYS A 101 -3.19 -5.58 -14.32
C LYS A 101 -2.57 -6.44 -13.22
N GLU A 102 -3.45 -7.00 -12.40
CA GLU A 102 -3.15 -7.95 -11.33
C GLU A 102 -2.29 -7.42 -10.17
N ILE A 103 -1.97 -6.13 -10.13
CA ILE A 103 -1.20 -5.56 -9.02
C ILE A 103 -1.97 -5.68 -7.70
N LYS A 104 -1.24 -6.00 -6.64
CA LYS A 104 -1.73 -5.99 -5.27
C LYS A 104 -1.16 -4.75 -4.57
N ILE A 105 -1.96 -4.07 -3.77
CA ILE A 105 -1.47 -2.91 -3.00
C ILE A 105 -1.71 -3.14 -1.51
N ILE A 106 -0.71 -2.83 -0.69
CA ILE A 106 -0.83 -2.70 0.76
C ILE A 106 -0.44 -1.28 1.13
N ALA A 107 -1.34 -0.54 1.77
CA ALA A 107 -1.04 0.80 2.29
C ALA A 107 -1.24 0.83 3.81
N THR A 108 -0.34 1.47 4.54
CA THR A 108 -0.57 1.73 5.98
C THR A 108 -0.91 3.19 6.24
N GLY A 109 -1.55 3.43 7.39
CA GLY A 109 -1.60 4.78 7.94
C GLY A 109 -1.99 4.85 9.41
N SER A 110 -1.81 6.03 10.00
CA SER A 110 -2.14 6.27 11.41
C SER A 110 -3.64 6.41 11.70
N SER A 111 -4.43 6.78 10.68
CA SER A 111 -5.87 7.06 10.79
C SER A 111 -6.62 6.39 9.64
N ALA A 112 -7.69 5.67 9.95
CA ALA A 112 -8.60 5.12 8.94
C ALA A 112 -9.28 6.25 8.16
N PHE A 113 -9.63 7.34 8.84
CA PHE A 113 -10.42 8.44 8.30
C PHE A 113 -9.63 9.23 7.26
N ASP A 114 -8.34 9.47 7.50
CA ASP A 114 -7.47 10.21 6.58
C ASP A 114 -7.21 9.43 5.29
N LEU A 115 -7.10 8.09 5.39
CA LEU A 115 -6.88 7.23 4.23
C LEU A 115 -8.18 6.95 3.47
N VAL A 116 -9.30 6.67 4.15
CA VAL A 116 -10.60 6.44 3.49
C VAL A 116 -11.11 7.70 2.80
N SER A 117 -10.89 8.89 3.39
CA SER A 117 -11.22 10.17 2.74
C SER A 117 -10.34 10.48 1.52
N THR A 118 -9.08 10.04 1.50
CA THR A 118 -8.21 10.19 0.32
C THR A 118 -8.38 9.09 -0.73
N LEU A 119 -8.81 7.89 -0.32
CA LEU A 119 -9.07 6.73 -1.20
C LEU A 119 -10.43 6.76 -1.89
N GLY A 120 -11.36 7.59 -1.40
CA GLY A 120 -12.71 7.67 -1.96
C GLY A 120 -13.52 6.40 -1.69
N GLU A 121 -14.62 6.22 -2.42
CA GLU A 121 -15.50 5.05 -2.34
C GLU A 121 -14.71 3.73 -2.31
N PRO A 122 -15.23 2.68 -1.63
CA PRO A 122 -14.56 1.39 -1.57
C PRO A 122 -14.19 0.95 -2.98
N LEU A 123 -12.91 0.68 -3.20
CA LEU A 123 -12.40 0.08 -4.43
C LEU A 123 -13.01 -1.33 -4.53
N THR A 124 -14.20 -1.42 -5.12
CA THR A 124 -15.05 -2.63 -5.20
C THR A 124 -14.38 -3.74 -5.98
#